data_AF-A0A501PRQ3-F1
#
_entry.id   AF-A0A501PRQ3-F1
#
_cell.length_a   1.000
_cell.length_b   1.000
_cell.length_c   1.000
_cell.angle_alpha   90.00
_cell.angle_beta   90.00
_cell.angle_gamma   90.00
#
_symmetry.space_group_name_H-M   'P 1'
#
loop_
_entity.id
_entity.type
_entity.pdbx_description
1 polymer ?
#
loop_
_entity_poly.entity_id
_entity_poly.type
_entity_poly.pdbx_seq_one_letter_code
_entity_poly.pdbx_strand_id
1 'polypeptide(L)'
;MFRMKYVIATILYLLIWLTGGQVALAGIADIKREAYVDSEVVTLGDLFENLEDMHDLWVMDAPPPGKKAYISASSLAKLTRQHGVYWRNNLAVKQVVVYRKGKEISRNDLVELLTEAAKQSISDGREHSVSLYGANQKIVVPLDYGLEDLEVTNFDLNRKNGRFSATVDYPVGQNSRQSTIINGKLVEVVYVPALSKSIAPGTVITARNIKWVPLPLYGLGKTIARSQNQLVGMTVRRPLKSELPIRLSDLQRPEIVHRGNLVNITYETPKMTLTVVGKAMENGGVGDVVRVMNAASLKTMEALVTGPGEVQVVAAGMNLAAN
;
A
#
# COMPACT_ATOMS: atom_id res chain seq x y z
N MET A 1 90.35 -21.15 38.29
CA MET A 1 91.15 -20.24 37.43
C MET A 1 90.17 -19.38 36.66
N PHE A 2 90.25 -18.06 36.84
CA PHE A 2 89.29 -17.04 36.42
C PHE A 2 89.77 -16.32 35.14
N ARG A 3 88.83 -15.63 34.45
CA ARG A 3 88.91 -14.58 33.39
C ARG A 3 88.39 -15.07 32.02
N MET A 4 87.23 -14.65 31.49
CA MET A 4 86.53 -13.36 31.29
C MET A 4 86.93 -12.60 30.00
N LYS A 5 85.88 -12.22 29.24
CA LYS A 5 85.66 -11.13 28.23
C LYS A 5 85.35 -11.65 26.80
N TYR A 6 84.07 -11.70 26.36
CA TYR A 6 83.15 -10.65 25.83
C TYR A 6 83.17 -10.50 24.28
N VAL A 7 82.06 -10.85 23.61
CA VAL A 7 81.18 -10.00 22.73
C VAL A 7 81.50 -10.20 21.24
N ILE A 8 80.56 -10.54 20.34
CA ILE A 8 79.72 -9.66 19.47
C ILE A 8 78.76 -10.63 18.72
N ALA A 9 77.45 -10.69 19.01
CA ALA A 9 76.33 -9.99 18.35
C ALA A 9 75.90 -10.52 16.96
N THR A 10 74.78 -11.26 16.89
CA THR A 10 73.80 -11.30 15.77
C THR A 10 72.56 -12.12 16.19
N ILE A 11 71.47 -11.45 16.60
CA ILE A 11 70.19 -11.28 15.88
C ILE A 11 69.38 -12.58 15.70
N LEU A 12 68.35 -12.78 16.53
CA LEU A 12 67.01 -13.11 16.05
C LEU A 12 65.94 -12.79 17.11
N TYR A 13 65.22 -11.70 16.89
CA TYR A 13 63.98 -11.37 17.59
C TYR A 13 62.88 -12.29 17.06
N LEU A 14 62.49 -13.33 17.81
CA LEU A 14 61.32 -14.14 17.47
C LEU A 14 60.06 -13.43 18.00
N LEU A 15 59.44 -12.66 17.11
CA LEU A 15 58.17 -11.98 17.34
C LEU A 15 57.04 -13.04 17.38
N ILE A 16 56.51 -13.32 18.56
CA ILE A 16 55.30 -14.12 18.73
C ILE A 16 54.11 -13.29 18.22
N TRP A 17 53.69 -13.53 16.98
CA TRP A 17 52.37 -13.14 16.51
C TRP A 17 51.35 -14.10 17.11
N LEU A 18 50.74 -13.68 18.22
CA LEU A 18 49.56 -14.31 18.80
C LEU A 18 48.35 -13.93 17.93
N THR A 19 48.21 -14.54 16.76
CA THR A 19 46.94 -14.50 16.01
C THR A 19 45.94 -15.34 16.78
N GLY A 20 45.10 -14.68 17.58
CA GLY A 20 43.83 -15.23 18.04
C GLY A 20 42.90 -15.44 16.84
N GLY A 21 43.21 -16.43 16.00
CA GLY A 21 42.24 -17.03 15.11
C GLY A 21 41.23 -17.73 16.00
N GLN A 22 40.00 -17.22 16.05
CA GLN A 22 38.90 -18.06 16.47
C GLN A 22 38.84 -19.22 15.46
N VAL A 23 39.38 -20.37 15.85
CA VAL A 23 39.03 -21.63 15.21
C VAL A 23 37.55 -21.81 15.54
N ALA A 24 36.68 -21.46 14.59
CA ALA A 24 35.31 -21.93 14.63
C ALA A 24 35.41 -23.45 14.76
N LEU A 25 34.92 -24.00 15.87
CA LEU A 25 34.78 -25.45 16.03
C LEU A 25 33.85 -25.91 14.91
N ALA A 26 34.43 -26.40 13.82
CA ALA A 26 33.68 -26.91 12.70
C ALA A 26 32.90 -28.14 13.19
N GLY A 27 31.60 -27.95 13.37
CA GLY A 27 30.70 -29.02 13.72
C GLY A 27 30.57 -29.96 12.52
N ILE A 28 30.50 -31.27 12.77
CA ILE A 28 30.19 -32.22 11.70
C ILE A 28 28.82 -31.87 11.12
N ALA A 29 28.71 -31.90 9.79
CA ALA A 29 27.50 -31.58 9.06
C ALA A 29 26.27 -32.31 9.63
N ASP A 30 25.16 -31.61 9.84
CA ASP A 30 23.90 -32.18 10.34
C ASP A 30 22.75 -31.83 9.39
N ILE A 31 21.83 -32.77 9.20
CA ILE A 31 20.74 -32.62 8.22
C ILE A 31 19.64 -31.67 8.74
N LYS A 32 19.18 -30.76 7.88
CA LYS A 32 18.05 -29.86 8.19
C LYS A 32 16.71 -30.58 8.08
N ARG A 33 15.69 -30.10 8.80
CA ARG A 33 14.29 -30.57 8.64
C ARG A 33 13.58 -29.87 7.47
N GLU A 34 13.88 -28.60 7.29
CA GLU A 34 13.31 -27.75 6.26
C GLU A 34 14.44 -26.94 5.61
N ALA A 35 14.35 -26.73 4.30
CA ALA A 35 15.27 -25.91 3.54
C ALA A 35 14.49 -24.88 2.73
N TYR A 36 14.98 -23.64 2.71
CA TYR A 36 14.38 -22.52 1.97
C TYR A 36 15.37 -22.02 0.93
N VAL A 37 15.12 -22.36 -0.33
CA VAL A 37 15.99 -22.01 -1.46
C VAL A 37 15.38 -20.86 -2.27
N ASP A 38 16.25 -20.06 -2.89
CA ASP A 38 15.84 -19.03 -3.85
C ASP A 38 16.10 -19.49 -5.30
N SER A 39 17.23 -20.18 -5.47
CA SER A 39 17.71 -20.77 -6.71
C SER A 39 16.75 -21.79 -7.33
N GLU A 40 16.96 -22.05 -8.61
CA GLU A 40 16.25 -23.08 -9.38
C GLU A 40 16.68 -24.50 -9.01
N VAL A 41 17.84 -24.65 -8.39
CA VAL A 41 18.40 -25.93 -7.97
C VAL A 41 18.62 -25.96 -6.47
N VAL A 42 18.45 -27.14 -5.89
CA VAL A 42 18.74 -27.42 -4.48
C VAL A 42 20.12 -28.06 -4.43
N THR A 43 21.00 -27.44 -3.66
CA THR A 43 22.37 -27.90 -3.48
C THR A 43 22.53 -28.60 -2.13
N LEU A 44 23.65 -29.28 -1.92
CA LEU A 44 23.93 -29.97 -0.66
C LEU A 44 24.05 -28.97 0.50
N GLY A 45 24.62 -27.78 0.27
CA GLY A 45 24.73 -26.72 1.27
C GLY A 45 23.37 -26.23 1.78
N ASP A 46 22.33 -26.30 0.95
CA ASP A 46 20.97 -25.92 1.35
C ASP A 46 20.38 -26.88 2.38
N LEU A 47 20.76 -28.16 2.32
CA LEU A 47 20.14 -29.25 3.08
C LEU A 47 20.86 -29.57 4.40
N PHE A 48 22.10 -29.11 4.57
CA PHE A 48 22.94 -29.40 5.73
C PHE A 48 23.34 -28.13 6.47
N GLU A 49 23.48 -28.23 7.80
CA GLU A 49 24.13 -27.23 8.65
C GLU A 49 25.58 -27.64 8.86
N ASN A 50 26.51 -26.68 8.93
CA ASN A 50 27.95 -26.93 9.13
C ASN A 50 28.56 -27.91 8.11
N LEU A 51 28.12 -27.82 6.86
CA LEU A 51 28.81 -28.51 5.76
C LEU A 51 30.15 -27.80 5.50
N GLU A 52 31.23 -28.54 5.29
CA GLU A 52 32.55 -27.96 5.02
C GLU A 52 32.86 -27.95 3.52
N ASP A 53 32.56 -29.05 2.83
CA ASP A 53 32.87 -29.26 1.41
C ASP A 53 31.62 -29.62 0.60
N MET A 54 31.70 -29.49 -0.73
CA MET A 54 30.65 -29.90 -1.67
C MET A 54 29.33 -29.15 -1.52
N HIS A 55 29.38 -27.90 -1.04
CA HIS A 55 28.22 -27.02 -0.91
C HIS A 55 27.39 -26.93 -2.19
N ASP A 56 28.05 -26.77 -3.33
CA ASP A 56 27.41 -26.54 -4.64
C ASP A 56 27.00 -27.84 -5.35
N LEU A 57 27.16 -29.00 -4.71
CA LEU A 57 26.76 -30.27 -5.31
C LEU A 57 25.24 -30.28 -5.55
N TRP A 58 24.85 -30.38 -6.81
CA TRP A 58 23.44 -30.48 -7.20
C TRP A 58 22.82 -31.75 -6.60
N VAL A 59 21.65 -31.59 -5.98
CA VAL A 59 20.90 -32.69 -5.39
C VAL A 59 19.60 -32.94 -6.15
N MET A 60 18.85 -31.88 -6.43
CA MET A 60 17.59 -31.93 -7.17
C MET A 60 17.18 -30.55 -7.68
N ASP A 61 16.18 -30.52 -8.55
CA ASP A 61 15.49 -29.28 -8.94
C ASP A 61 14.63 -28.74 -7.81
N ALA A 62 14.63 -27.42 -7.64
CA ALA A 62 13.81 -26.75 -6.64
C ALA A 62 12.32 -26.83 -7.03
N PRO A 63 11.41 -26.98 -6.05
CA PRO A 63 9.98 -26.96 -6.35
C PRO A 63 9.54 -25.59 -6.90
N PRO A 64 8.44 -25.53 -7.64
CA PRO A 64 7.77 -24.27 -7.95
C PRO A 64 7.49 -23.45 -6.68
N PRO A 65 7.57 -22.10 -6.74
CA PRO A 65 7.21 -21.26 -5.61
C PRO A 65 5.81 -21.56 -5.06
N GLY A 66 5.70 -21.62 -3.73
CA GLY A 66 4.45 -22.00 -3.05
C GLY A 66 4.13 -23.50 -3.06
N LYS A 67 4.93 -24.34 -3.73
CA LYS A 67 4.89 -25.81 -3.63
C LYS A 67 6.00 -26.32 -2.72
N LYS A 68 5.88 -27.60 -2.34
CA LYS A 68 6.86 -28.30 -1.49
C LYS A 68 7.44 -29.47 -2.26
N ALA A 69 8.75 -29.67 -2.13
CA ALA A 69 9.42 -30.91 -2.52
C ALA A 69 9.93 -31.63 -1.28
N TYR A 70 10.18 -32.94 -1.41
CA TYR A 70 10.66 -33.77 -0.31
C TYR A 70 11.85 -34.58 -0.79
N ILE A 71 12.90 -34.62 0.04
CA ILE A 71 14.05 -35.49 -0.19
C ILE A 71 14.34 -36.33 1.04
N SER A 72 14.49 -37.64 0.87
CA SER A 72 14.71 -38.55 2.00
C SER A 72 16.16 -38.50 2.48
N ALA A 73 16.34 -38.67 3.79
CA ALA A 73 17.66 -38.79 4.40
C ALA A 73 18.45 -39.99 3.86
N SER A 74 17.76 -41.07 3.46
CA SER A 74 18.39 -42.23 2.83
C SER A 74 18.95 -41.93 1.44
N SER A 75 18.25 -41.13 0.63
CA SER A 75 18.74 -40.70 -0.68
C SER A 75 19.96 -39.78 -0.54
N LEU A 76 19.92 -38.86 0.42
CA LEU A 76 21.09 -38.03 0.75
C LEU A 76 22.27 -38.87 1.24
N ALA A 77 22.05 -39.89 2.07
CA ALA A 77 23.11 -40.80 2.52
C ALA A 77 23.77 -41.53 1.35
N LYS A 78 22.97 -41.95 0.36
CA LYS A 78 23.48 -42.61 -0.84
C LYS A 78 24.32 -41.65 -1.70
N LEU A 79 23.83 -40.42 -1.92
CA LEU A 79 24.52 -39.39 -2.71
C LEU A 79 25.83 -38.98 -2.04
N THR A 80 25.78 -38.56 -0.78
CA THR A 80 26.94 -38.09 0.01
C THR A 80 28.03 -39.14 0.13
N ARG A 81 27.68 -40.43 0.30
CA ARG A 81 28.65 -41.53 0.38
C ARG A 81 29.45 -41.71 -0.92
N GLN A 82 28.86 -41.42 -2.08
CA GLN A 82 29.58 -41.47 -3.37
C GLN A 82 30.63 -40.35 -3.48
N HIS A 83 30.42 -39.23 -2.77
CA HIS A 83 31.30 -38.06 -2.77
C HIS A 83 32.16 -37.95 -1.50
N GLY A 84 32.17 -38.97 -0.63
CA GLY A 84 32.98 -38.98 0.60
C GLY A 84 32.53 -37.99 1.68
N VAL A 85 31.29 -37.48 1.61
CA VAL A 85 30.75 -36.53 2.58
C VAL A 85 30.11 -37.27 3.75
N TYR A 86 30.56 -36.96 4.97
CA TYR A 86 30.05 -37.56 6.21
C TYR A 86 29.21 -36.55 6.99
N TRP A 87 28.05 -36.99 7.46
CA TRP A 87 27.09 -36.14 8.17
C TRP A 87 26.33 -36.93 9.23
N ARG A 88 25.68 -36.21 10.14
CA ARG A 88 24.90 -36.74 11.26
C ARG A 88 23.41 -36.48 11.06
N ASN A 89 22.59 -37.29 11.70
CA ASN A 89 21.15 -37.12 11.72
C ASN A 89 20.65 -37.10 13.16
N ASN A 90 21.04 -36.08 13.91
CA ASN A 90 20.73 -36.02 15.35
C ASN A 90 19.23 -35.89 15.59
N LEU A 91 18.51 -35.25 14.66
CA LEU A 91 17.07 -35.01 14.73
C LEU A 91 16.22 -36.18 14.18
N ALA A 92 16.85 -37.30 13.79
CA ALA A 92 16.16 -38.45 13.19
C ALA A 92 15.24 -38.06 12.01
N VAL A 93 15.67 -37.09 11.21
CA VAL A 93 14.96 -36.60 10.03
C VAL A 93 14.84 -37.72 9.01
N LYS A 94 13.60 -38.05 8.62
CA LYS A 94 13.33 -39.02 7.56
C LYS A 94 13.36 -38.37 6.17
N GLN A 95 12.88 -37.14 6.10
CA GLN A 95 12.77 -36.35 4.89
C GLN A 95 12.98 -34.87 5.20
N VAL A 96 13.69 -34.16 4.32
CA VAL A 96 13.82 -32.71 4.34
C VAL A 96 12.72 -32.14 3.45
N VAL A 97 11.97 -31.17 3.98
CA VAL A 97 10.98 -30.43 3.19
C VAL A 97 11.65 -29.22 2.57
N VAL A 98 11.64 -29.15 1.24
CA VAL A 98 12.23 -28.03 0.51
C VAL A 98 11.13 -27.07 0.08
N TYR A 99 11.33 -25.79 0.38
CA TYR A 99 10.51 -24.68 -0.04
C TYR A 99 11.32 -23.77 -0.96
N ARG A 100 10.70 -23.30 -2.03
CA ARG A 100 11.26 -22.22 -2.84
C ARG A 100 10.65 -20.89 -2.44
N LYS A 101 11.49 -19.90 -2.14
CA LYS A 101 11.07 -18.52 -1.88
C LYS A 101 10.33 -17.99 -3.11
N GLY A 102 9.32 -17.18 -2.85
CA GLY A 102 8.51 -16.61 -3.91
C GLY A 102 7.74 -15.41 -3.42
N LYS A 103 7.33 -14.60 -4.38
CA LYS A 103 6.53 -13.39 -4.21
C LYS A 103 5.09 -13.71 -4.58
N GLU A 104 4.16 -13.43 -3.67
CA GLU A 104 2.72 -13.52 -3.94
C GLU A 104 2.28 -12.29 -4.75
N ILE A 105 1.63 -12.51 -5.89
CA ILE A 105 1.02 -11.44 -6.69
C ILE A 105 -0.26 -10.99 -6.00
N SER A 106 -0.41 -9.68 -5.76
CA SER A 106 -1.55 -9.17 -5.01
C SER A 106 -2.82 -9.22 -5.85
N ARG A 107 -3.97 -9.25 -5.17
CA ARG A 107 -5.27 -9.20 -5.85
C ARG A 107 -5.45 -7.92 -6.68
N ASN A 108 -4.89 -6.80 -6.23
CA ASN A 108 -4.99 -5.52 -6.94
C ASN A 108 -4.19 -5.57 -8.25
N ASP A 109 -3.00 -6.15 -8.21
CA ASP A 109 -2.14 -6.33 -9.39
C ASP A 109 -2.85 -7.21 -10.44
N LEU A 110 -3.51 -8.28 -10.01
CA LEU A 110 -4.31 -9.12 -10.92
C LEU A 110 -5.53 -8.38 -11.50
N VAL A 111 -6.17 -7.53 -10.71
CA VAL A 111 -7.27 -6.67 -11.22
C VAL A 111 -6.75 -5.71 -12.28
N GLU A 112 -5.57 -5.12 -12.08
CA GLU A 112 -4.93 -4.23 -13.05
C GLU A 112 -4.61 -4.97 -14.35
N LEU A 113 -3.89 -6.09 -14.27
CA LEU A 113 -3.54 -6.94 -15.43
C LEU A 113 -4.78 -7.37 -16.22
N LEU A 114 -5.82 -7.87 -15.55
CA LEU A 114 -7.05 -8.34 -16.20
C LEU A 114 -7.92 -7.19 -16.72
N THR A 115 -7.85 -6.01 -16.11
CA THR A 115 -8.54 -4.81 -16.62
C THR A 115 -7.89 -4.35 -17.92
N GLU A 116 -6.57 -4.37 -18.03
CA GLU A 116 -5.87 -4.07 -19.28
C GLU A 116 -6.19 -5.10 -20.38
N ALA A 117 -6.21 -6.40 -20.04
CA ALA A 117 -6.65 -7.43 -20.99
C ALA A 117 -8.11 -7.27 -21.45
N ALA A 118 -8.99 -6.84 -20.53
CA ALA A 118 -10.39 -6.57 -20.86
C ALA A 118 -10.53 -5.35 -21.80
N LYS A 119 -9.76 -4.28 -21.60
CA LYS A 119 -9.75 -3.09 -22.47
C LYS A 119 -9.34 -3.44 -23.90
N GLN A 120 -8.37 -4.33 -24.07
CA GLN A 120 -7.98 -4.81 -25.41
C GLN A 120 -9.10 -5.61 -26.10
N SER A 121 -9.97 -6.26 -25.33
CA SER A 121 -11.06 -7.09 -25.83
C SER A 121 -12.35 -6.31 -26.15
N ILE A 122 -12.46 -5.06 -25.69
CA ILE A 122 -13.69 -4.25 -25.74
C ILE A 122 -13.36 -2.82 -26.18
N SER A 123 -13.87 -2.45 -27.35
CA SER A 123 -13.78 -1.08 -27.87
C SER A 123 -15.16 -0.41 -27.85
N ASP A 124 -15.70 -0.14 -26.67
CA ASP A 124 -16.99 0.56 -26.52
C ASP A 124 -16.85 2.03 -26.06
N GLY A 125 -15.61 2.48 -25.85
CA GLY A 125 -15.27 3.84 -25.41
C GLY A 125 -15.62 4.14 -23.95
N ARG A 126 -15.98 3.12 -23.16
CA ARG A 126 -16.32 3.27 -21.75
C ARG A 126 -15.21 2.73 -20.87
N GLU A 127 -15.13 3.27 -19.66
CA GLU A 127 -14.19 2.79 -18.65
C GLU A 127 -14.75 1.54 -17.97
N HIS A 128 -13.92 0.51 -17.88
CA HIS A 128 -14.30 -0.77 -17.33
C HIS A 128 -13.27 -1.19 -16.28
N SER A 129 -13.75 -1.87 -15.24
CA SER A 129 -12.91 -2.50 -14.23
C SER A 129 -13.36 -3.94 -14.05
N VAL A 130 -12.40 -4.80 -13.75
CA VAL A 130 -12.66 -6.20 -13.42
C VAL A 130 -12.93 -6.36 -11.92
N SER A 131 -13.92 -7.18 -11.58
CA SER A 131 -14.17 -7.68 -10.22
C SER A 131 -13.96 -9.20 -10.20
N LEU A 132 -13.04 -9.68 -9.36
CA LEU A 132 -12.69 -11.10 -9.30
C LEU A 132 -13.61 -11.85 -8.35
N TYR A 133 -14.07 -13.03 -8.77
CA TYR A 133 -14.86 -13.96 -7.96
C TYR A 133 -14.04 -15.22 -7.65
N GLY A 134 -14.27 -15.81 -6.48
CA GLY A 134 -13.63 -17.06 -6.07
C GLY A 134 -12.68 -16.87 -4.90
N ALA A 135 -12.32 -18.00 -4.27
CA ALA A 135 -11.35 -18.05 -3.19
C ALA A 135 -9.99 -17.53 -3.68
N ASN A 136 -9.29 -16.75 -2.86
CA ASN A 136 -7.97 -16.16 -3.09
C ASN A 136 -6.98 -17.12 -3.76
N GLN A 137 -7.01 -17.21 -5.10
CA GLN A 137 -6.04 -17.96 -5.87
C GLN A 137 -4.73 -17.22 -5.77
N LYS A 138 -3.84 -17.75 -4.94
CA LYS A 138 -2.53 -17.20 -4.71
C LYS A 138 -1.64 -17.58 -5.89
N ILE A 139 -1.29 -16.61 -6.71
CA ILE A 139 -0.23 -16.76 -7.69
C ILE A 139 1.06 -16.40 -6.97
N VAL A 140 1.97 -17.37 -6.88
CA VAL A 140 3.29 -17.18 -6.28
C VAL A 140 4.31 -17.38 -7.39
N VAL A 141 5.11 -16.35 -7.65
CA VAL A 141 6.16 -16.36 -8.66
C VAL A 141 7.54 -16.33 -7.98
N PRO A 142 8.63 -16.71 -8.66
CA PRO A 142 9.98 -16.57 -8.09
C PRO A 142 10.31 -15.09 -7.84
N LEU A 143 11.31 -14.82 -6.98
CA LEU A 143 11.60 -13.45 -6.52
C LEU A 143 12.04 -12.50 -7.65
N ASP A 144 12.61 -13.05 -8.73
CA ASP A 144 13.07 -12.29 -9.90
C ASP A 144 11.94 -11.88 -10.85
N TYR A 145 10.72 -12.40 -10.66
CA TYR A 145 9.58 -12.15 -11.54
C TYR A 145 8.54 -11.21 -10.90
N GLY A 146 7.89 -10.42 -11.75
CA GLY A 146 6.92 -9.39 -11.39
C GLY A 146 5.53 -9.60 -12.00
N LEU A 147 4.72 -8.54 -12.00
CA LEU A 147 3.40 -8.54 -12.65
C LEU A 147 3.54 -8.54 -14.17
N GLU A 148 4.59 -7.89 -14.66
CA GLU A 148 4.97 -7.76 -16.07
C GLU A 148 5.29 -9.08 -16.76
N ASP A 149 5.62 -10.14 -16.01
CA ASP A 149 5.95 -11.46 -16.56
C ASP A 149 4.73 -12.40 -16.66
N LEU A 150 3.58 -11.95 -16.12
CA LEU A 150 2.31 -12.64 -16.26
C LEU A 150 1.70 -12.32 -17.62
N GLU A 151 1.17 -13.35 -18.27
CA GLU A 151 0.53 -13.23 -19.57
C GLU A 151 -0.91 -13.72 -19.49
N VAL A 152 -1.83 -12.97 -20.10
CA VAL A 152 -3.24 -13.36 -20.21
C VAL A 152 -3.43 -14.02 -21.57
N THR A 153 -3.29 -15.34 -21.62
CA THR A 153 -3.32 -16.14 -22.86
C THR A 153 -4.72 -16.27 -23.44
N ASN A 154 -5.74 -16.27 -22.58
CA ASN A 154 -7.14 -16.33 -23.02
C ASN A 154 -8.01 -15.43 -22.14
N PHE A 155 -8.96 -14.73 -22.74
CA PHE A 155 -9.94 -13.89 -22.05
C PHE A 155 -11.32 -14.06 -22.68
N ASP A 156 -12.11 -14.98 -22.15
CA ASP A 156 -13.49 -15.21 -22.60
C ASP A 156 -14.46 -14.32 -21.83
N LEU A 157 -15.19 -13.45 -22.53
CA LEU A 157 -16.15 -12.51 -21.94
C LEU A 157 -17.56 -12.74 -22.47
N ASN A 158 -18.49 -13.02 -21.55
CA ASN A 158 -19.91 -13.03 -21.82
C ASN A 158 -20.50 -11.62 -21.68
N ARG A 159 -20.66 -10.91 -22.81
CA ARG A 159 -21.19 -9.54 -22.86
C ARG A 159 -22.60 -9.37 -22.30
N LYS A 160 -23.43 -10.43 -22.25
CA LYS A 160 -24.82 -10.33 -21.76
C LYS A 160 -24.89 -10.11 -20.25
N ASN A 161 -23.98 -10.72 -19.50
CA ASN A 161 -23.98 -10.68 -18.03
C ASN A 161 -22.68 -10.11 -17.44
N GLY A 162 -21.72 -9.76 -18.29
CA GLY A 162 -20.41 -9.20 -17.94
C GLY A 162 -19.44 -10.22 -17.31
N ARG A 163 -19.77 -11.51 -17.24
CA ARG A 163 -18.88 -12.51 -16.65
C ARG A 163 -17.73 -12.83 -17.60
N PHE A 164 -16.54 -13.01 -17.06
CA PHE A 164 -15.40 -13.45 -17.83
C PHE A 164 -14.66 -14.61 -17.15
N SER A 165 -13.95 -15.38 -17.97
CA SER A 165 -12.97 -16.38 -17.57
C SER A 165 -11.66 -16.09 -18.31
N ALA A 166 -10.61 -15.81 -17.55
CA ALA A 166 -9.29 -15.53 -18.09
C ALA A 166 -8.29 -16.61 -17.68
N THR A 167 -7.46 -17.06 -18.62
CA THR A 167 -6.32 -17.92 -18.32
C THR A 167 -5.08 -17.04 -18.19
N VAL A 168 -4.46 -17.09 -17.01
CA VAL A 168 -3.23 -16.35 -16.70
C VAL A 168 -2.07 -17.33 -16.59
N ASP A 169 -1.08 -17.15 -17.44
CA ASP A 169 0.16 -17.91 -17.48
C ASP A 169 1.25 -17.13 -16.75
N TYR A 170 1.94 -17.79 -15.81
CA TYR A 170 2.99 -17.19 -15.01
C TYR A 170 4.22 -18.09 -14.92
N PRO A 171 5.42 -17.51 -14.84
CA PRO A 171 6.66 -18.27 -14.67
C PRO A 171 6.72 -18.90 -13.28
N VAL A 172 7.15 -20.17 -13.24
CA VAL A 172 7.45 -20.89 -11.99
C VAL A 172 8.94 -21.25 -11.86
N GLY A 173 9.76 -20.77 -12.80
CA GLY A 173 11.20 -21.01 -12.92
C GLY A 173 11.55 -22.15 -13.89
N GLN A 174 12.84 -22.29 -14.21
CA GLN A 174 13.40 -23.27 -15.15
C GLN A 174 12.73 -23.27 -16.53
N ASN A 175 12.43 -22.08 -17.07
CA ASN A 175 11.63 -21.91 -18.29
C ASN A 175 10.24 -22.59 -18.27
N SER A 176 9.77 -23.00 -17.10
CA SER A 176 8.45 -23.58 -16.91
C SER A 176 7.43 -22.49 -16.58
N ARG A 177 6.25 -22.58 -17.19
CA ARG A 177 5.11 -21.71 -16.94
C ARG A 177 3.96 -22.55 -16.41
N GLN A 178 3.20 -21.97 -15.49
CA GLN A 178 1.97 -22.56 -14.98
C GLN A 178 0.79 -21.66 -15.34
N SER A 179 -0.32 -22.28 -15.69
CA SER A 179 -1.57 -21.59 -16.02
C SER A 179 -2.55 -21.67 -14.86
N THR A 180 -3.31 -20.59 -14.64
CA THR A 180 -4.46 -20.62 -13.75
C THR A 180 -5.64 -19.88 -14.36
N ILE A 181 -6.85 -20.34 -14.05
CA ILE A 181 -8.08 -19.72 -14.54
C ILE A 181 -8.62 -18.78 -13.48
N ILE A 182 -8.72 -17.52 -13.82
CA ILE A 182 -9.29 -16.46 -12.99
C ILE A 182 -10.66 -16.08 -13.54
N ASN A 183 -11.66 -16.16 -12.68
CA ASN A 183 -13.03 -15.83 -13.03
C ASN A 183 -13.44 -14.50 -12.41
N GLY A 184 -14.33 -13.78 -13.07
CA GLY A 184 -14.83 -12.53 -12.54
C GLY A 184 -15.98 -11.95 -13.33
N LYS A 185 -16.26 -10.69 -13.05
CA LYS A 185 -17.19 -9.86 -13.80
C LYS A 185 -16.56 -8.54 -14.14
N LEU A 186 -16.71 -8.18 -15.40
CA LEU A 186 -16.44 -6.86 -15.91
C LEU A 186 -17.59 -5.93 -15.53
N VAL A 187 -17.23 -4.81 -14.90
CA VAL A 187 -18.17 -3.77 -14.49
C VAL A 187 -17.78 -2.45 -15.13
N GLU A 188 -18.77 -1.74 -15.67
CA GLU A 188 -18.57 -0.36 -16.11
C GLU A 188 -18.32 0.51 -14.88
N VAL A 189 -17.24 1.29 -14.92
CA VAL A 189 -16.84 2.18 -13.83
C VAL A 189 -16.77 3.61 -14.31
N VAL A 190 -16.90 4.52 -13.35
CA VAL A 190 -16.54 5.92 -13.56
C VAL A 190 -15.54 6.33 -12.48
N TYR A 191 -14.60 7.17 -12.88
CA TYR A 191 -13.65 7.73 -11.95
C TYR A 191 -14.34 8.83 -11.14
N VAL A 192 -14.29 8.69 -9.82
CA VAL A 192 -14.80 9.71 -8.89
C VAL A 192 -13.65 10.23 -8.03
N PRO A 193 -13.68 11.52 -7.66
CA PRO A 193 -12.68 12.07 -6.76
C PRO A 193 -12.92 11.56 -5.34
N ALA A 194 -11.89 10.96 -4.76
CA ALA A 194 -11.83 10.48 -3.39
C ALA A 194 -10.63 11.10 -2.66
N LEU A 195 -10.53 10.87 -1.35
CA LEU A 195 -9.40 11.35 -0.58
C LEU A 195 -8.20 10.39 -0.68
N SER A 196 -7.02 10.95 -0.93
CA SER A 196 -5.73 10.26 -0.90
C SER A 196 -5.33 9.78 0.50
N LYS A 197 -5.81 10.46 1.55
CA LYS A 197 -5.55 10.14 2.95
C LYS A 197 -6.79 10.40 3.80
N SER A 198 -6.86 9.81 4.98
CA SER A 198 -7.92 10.09 5.94
C SER A 198 -7.85 11.55 6.39
N ILE A 199 -9.00 12.25 6.44
CA ILE A 199 -9.09 13.66 6.83
C ILE A 199 -10.07 13.81 8.00
N ALA A 200 -9.63 14.55 9.01
CA ALA A 200 -10.41 14.86 10.20
C ALA A 200 -11.51 15.90 9.90
N PRO A 201 -12.62 15.88 10.64
CA PRO A 201 -13.65 16.92 10.53
C PRO A 201 -13.05 18.31 10.81
N GLY A 202 -13.58 19.33 10.14
CA GLY A 202 -13.11 20.72 10.23
C GLY A 202 -11.94 21.06 9.29
N THR A 203 -11.39 20.09 8.56
CA THR A 203 -10.28 20.32 7.63
C THR A 203 -10.79 20.68 6.23
N VAL A 204 -10.15 21.68 5.60
CA VAL A 204 -10.42 22.08 4.20
C VAL A 204 -9.76 21.11 3.22
N ILE A 205 -10.52 20.63 2.23
CA ILE A 205 -10.02 19.75 1.17
C ILE A 205 -9.26 20.59 0.13
N THR A 206 -8.01 20.20 -0.13
CA THR A 206 -7.19 20.79 -1.20
C THR A 206 -7.07 19.84 -2.38
N ALA A 207 -6.69 20.37 -3.56
CA ALA A 207 -6.45 19.58 -4.77
C ALA A 207 -5.45 18.43 -4.54
N ARG A 208 -4.42 18.65 -3.70
CA ARG A 208 -3.41 17.65 -3.37
C ARG A 208 -3.95 16.47 -2.56
N ASN A 209 -5.13 16.63 -1.95
CA ASN A 209 -5.76 15.58 -1.18
C ASN A 209 -6.64 14.67 -2.02
N ILE A 210 -6.85 14.99 -3.30
CA ILE A 210 -7.78 14.27 -4.16
C ILE A 210 -7.02 13.21 -4.96
N LYS A 211 -7.57 12.00 -4.98
CA LYS A 211 -7.17 10.87 -5.81
C LYS A 211 -8.39 10.38 -6.57
N TRP A 212 -8.23 10.01 -7.83
CA TRP A 212 -9.32 9.42 -8.62
C TRP A 212 -9.38 7.93 -8.35
N VAL A 213 -10.57 7.43 -8.00
CA VAL A 213 -10.81 6.02 -7.74
C VAL A 213 -11.90 5.49 -8.67
N PRO A 214 -11.74 4.30 -9.24
CA PRO A 214 -12.77 3.69 -10.07
C PRO A 214 -13.92 3.22 -9.17
N LEU A 215 -15.14 3.58 -9.53
CA LEU A 215 -16.34 3.14 -8.82
C LEU A 215 -17.37 2.56 -9.81
N PRO A 216 -18.01 1.42 -9.50
CA PRO A 216 -19.04 0.85 -10.36
C PRO A 216 -20.17 1.85 -10.63
N LEU A 217 -20.59 1.96 -11.90
CA LEU A 217 -21.66 2.87 -12.30
C LEU A 217 -23.01 2.50 -11.64
N TYR A 218 -23.24 1.20 -11.44
CA TYR A 218 -24.46 0.67 -10.82
C TYR A 218 -24.47 0.97 -9.30
N GLY A 219 -25.25 1.98 -8.89
CA GLY A 219 -25.38 2.39 -7.49
C GLY A 219 -24.89 3.81 -7.19
N LEU A 220 -24.44 4.56 -8.20
CA LEU A 220 -24.08 5.97 -8.06
C LEU A 220 -25.31 6.86 -7.88
N GLY A 221 -25.69 7.11 -6.63
CA GLY A 221 -26.65 8.17 -6.29
C GLY A 221 -26.12 9.55 -6.71
N LYS A 222 -27.03 10.50 -6.96
CA LYS A 222 -26.70 11.91 -7.29
C LYS A 222 -25.93 12.64 -6.17
N THR A 223 -25.78 12.02 -5.01
CA THR A 223 -25.19 12.60 -3.79
C THR A 223 -23.66 12.46 -3.74
N ILE A 224 -23.05 11.64 -4.61
CA ILE A 224 -21.60 11.43 -4.65
C ILE A 224 -20.95 12.54 -5.49
N ALA A 225 -19.85 13.11 -4.99
CA ALA A 225 -19.07 14.08 -5.74
C ALA A 225 -18.47 13.43 -6.99
N ARG A 226 -18.64 14.07 -8.15
CA ARG A 226 -18.13 13.57 -9.45
C ARG A 226 -17.02 14.42 -10.03
N SER A 227 -16.89 15.65 -9.55
CA SER A 227 -15.87 16.60 -10.01
C SER A 227 -15.07 17.11 -8.82
N GLN A 228 -13.77 17.28 -9.03
CA GLN A 228 -12.85 17.90 -8.08
C GLN A 228 -13.32 19.28 -7.61
N ASN A 229 -13.99 20.05 -8.50
CA ASN A 229 -14.48 21.39 -8.17
C ASN A 229 -15.58 21.40 -7.10
N GLN A 230 -16.25 20.27 -6.89
CA GLN A 230 -17.26 20.12 -5.83
C GLN A 230 -16.64 19.85 -4.46
N LEU A 231 -15.35 19.51 -4.42
CA LEU A 231 -14.63 19.12 -3.20
C LEU A 231 -13.62 20.16 -2.76
N VAL A 232 -12.86 20.74 -3.70
CA VAL A 232 -11.80 21.69 -3.36
C VAL A 232 -12.38 22.93 -2.69
N GLY A 233 -11.83 23.30 -1.54
CA GLY A 233 -12.31 24.42 -0.73
C GLY A 233 -13.46 24.06 0.22
N MET A 234 -14.08 22.89 0.09
CA MET A 234 -15.06 22.42 1.07
C MET A 234 -14.36 21.93 2.34
N THR A 235 -15.09 22.00 3.46
CA THR A 235 -14.65 21.48 4.75
C THR A 235 -15.36 20.18 5.09
N VAL A 236 -14.61 19.23 5.64
CA VAL A 236 -15.11 17.92 6.01
C VAL A 236 -15.99 18.02 7.27
N ARG A 237 -17.24 17.56 7.21
CA ARG A 237 -18.17 17.56 8.36
C ARG A 237 -18.02 16.34 9.25
N ARG A 238 -17.70 15.18 8.66
CA ARG A 238 -17.55 13.88 9.33
C ARG A 238 -16.23 13.24 8.92
N PRO A 239 -15.55 12.46 9.78
CA PRO A 239 -14.29 11.83 9.42
C PRO A 239 -14.44 11.00 8.13
N LEU A 240 -13.62 11.33 7.12
CA LEU A 240 -13.62 10.65 5.82
C LEU A 240 -12.36 9.80 5.69
N LYS A 241 -12.53 8.53 5.33
CA LYS A 241 -11.41 7.61 5.09
C LYS A 241 -10.82 7.81 3.69
N SER A 242 -9.58 7.37 3.53
CA SER A 242 -8.92 7.30 2.23
C SER A 242 -9.65 6.36 1.28
N GLU A 243 -9.58 6.68 -0.01
CA GLU A 243 -10.05 5.85 -1.14
C GLU A 243 -11.55 5.52 -1.16
N LEU A 244 -12.34 6.15 -0.28
CA LEU A 244 -13.79 6.02 -0.30
C LEU A 244 -14.46 7.15 -1.09
N PRO A 245 -15.57 6.87 -1.79
CA PRO A 245 -16.37 7.89 -2.46
C PRO A 245 -16.90 8.91 -1.45
N ILE A 246 -16.78 10.20 -1.78
CA ILE A 246 -17.20 11.29 -0.90
C ILE A 246 -18.63 11.69 -1.25
N ARG A 247 -19.50 11.74 -0.23
CA ARG A 247 -20.85 12.28 -0.37
C ARG A 247 -20.82 13.78 -0.11
N LEU A 248 -21.57 14.55 -0.91
CA LEU A 248 -21.71 15.99 -0.71
C LEU A 248 -22.32 16.35 0.65
N SER A 249 -23.11 15.45 1.24
CA SER A 249 -23.69 15.59 2.58
C SER A 249 -22.67 15.52 3.73
N ASP A 250 -21.50 14.91 3.48
CA ASP A 250 -20.41 14.80 4.45
C ASP A 250 -19.47 16.01 4.38
N LEU A 251 -19.77 16.98 3.51
CA LEU A 251 -19.06 18.22 3.33
C LEU A 251 -19.91 19.40 3.78
N GLN A 252 -19.25 20.49 4.12
CA GLN A 252 -19.85 21.78 4.39
C GLN A 252 -18.98 22.88 3.80
N ARG A 253 -19.54 24.08 3.66
CA ARG A 253 -18.76 25.25 3.27
C ARG A 253 -17.68 25.52 4.33
N PRO A 254 -16.50 26.03 3.94
CA PRO A 254 -15.47 26.36 4.91
C PRO A 254 -15.95 27.48 5.81
N GLU A 255 -15.81 27.26 7.11
CA GLU A 255 -16.04 28.30 8.12
C GLU A 255 -14.91 29.32 7.98
N ILE A 256 -15.25 30.52 7.53
CA ILE A 256 -14.32 31.65 7.41
C ILE A 256 -14.47 32.63 8.58
N VAL A 257 -15.60 32.55 9.29
CA VAL A 257 -15.88 33.29 10.52
C VAL A 257 -16.12 32.26 11.62
N HIS A 258 -15.32 32.33 12.69
CA HIS A 258 -15.52 31.51 13.88
C HIS A 258 -16.15 32.36 14.99
N ARG A 259 -16.88 31.70 15.89
CA ARG A 259 -17.40 32.29 17.12
C ARG A 259 -16.26 32.96 17.88
N GLY A 260 -16.44 34.24 18.16
CA GLY A 260 -15.50 35.07 18.88
C GLY A 260 -14.59 35.92 17.99
N ASN A 261 -14.55 35.67 16.68
CA ASN A 261 -13.78 36.51 15.75
C ASN A 261 -14.33 37.94 15.73
N LEU A 262 -13.44 38.91 15.59
CA LEU A 262 -13.80 40.28 15.26
C LEU A 262 -14.20 40.33 13.78
N VAL A 263 -15.35 40.92 13.50
CA VAL A 263 -15.91 41.04 12.15
C VAL A 263 -16.34 42.48 11.90
N ASN A 264 -16.16 42.94 10.66
CA ASN A 264 -16.69 44.20 10.17
C ASN A 264 -18.13 43.96 9.71
N ILE A 265 -19.07 44.56 10.42
CA ILE A 265 -20.49 44.55 10.12
C ILE A 265 -20.75 45.71 9.17
N THR A 266 -21.06 45.39 7.92
CA THR A 266 -21.43 46.36 6.89
C THR A 266 -22.95 46.39 6.73
N TYR A 267 -23.55 47.56 6.80
CA TYR A 267 -24.94 47.81 6.45
C TYR A 267 -24.98 48.71 5.23
N GLU A 268 -25.56 48.22 4.14
CA GLU A 268 -25.61 48.93 2.87
C GLU A 268 -27.05 49.26 2.50
N THR A 269 -27.26 50.53 2.12
CA THR A 269 -28.51 51.04 1.54
C THR A 269 -28.15 51.84 0.29
N PRO A 270 -29.09 52.11 -0.64
CA PRO A 270 -28.80 52.87 -1.86
C PRO A 270 -28.21 54.27 -1.65
N LYS A 271 -28.24 54.81 -0.42
CA LYS A 271 -27.79 56.17 -0.09
C LYS A 271 -26.67 56.21 0.95
N MET A 272 -26.31 55.07 1.57
CA MET A 272 -25.37 55.04 2.69
C MET A 272 -24.81 53.63 2.93
N THR A 273 -23.51 53.58 3.23
CA THR A 273 -22.83 52.37 3.74
C THR A 273 -22.29 52.68 5.14
N LEU A 274 -22.68 51.87 6.12
CA LEU A 274 -22.22 51.97 7.51
C LEU A 274 -21.40 50.74 7.86
N THR A 275 -20.18 50.93 8.37
CA THR A 275 -19.30 49.84 8.81
C THR A 275 -19.04 49.96 10.30
N VAL A 276 -19.30 48.89 11.06
CA VAL A 276 -19.06 48.85 12.50
C VAL A 276 -18.35 47.56 12.89
N VAL A 277 -17.44 47.63 13.86
CA VAL A 277 -16.77 46.44 14.39
C VAL A 277 -17.70 45.68 15.34
N GLY A 278 -17.81 44.38 15.14
CA GLY A 278 -18.54 43.46 16.00
C GLY A 278 -17.78 42.17 16.27
N LYS A 279 -18.41 41.30 17.04
CA LYS A 279 -17.91 39.98 17.40
C LYS A 279 -18.89 38.92 16.92
N ALA A 280 -18.39 37.91 16.21
CA ALA A 280 -19.20 36.79 15.78
C ALA A 280 -19.62 35.92 16.97
N MET A 281 -20.89 35.55 17.04
CA MET A 281 -21.43 34.69 18.10
C MET A 281 -21.59 33.24 17.66
N GLU A 282 -21.55 33.00 16.36
CA GLU A 282 -21.71 31.69 15.71
C GLU A 282 -20.60 31.50 14.65
N ASN A 283 -20.37 30.24 14.26
CA ASN A 283 -19.49 29.92 13.13
C ASN A 283 -20.29 30.03 11.82
N GLY A 284 -19.65 30.49 10.75
CA GLY A 284 -20.26 30.56 9.43
C GLY A 284 -19.26 30.60 8.29
N GLY A 285 -19.64 29.99 7.17
CA GLY A 285 -18.97 30.14 5.89
C GLY A 285 -19.59 31.26 5.05
N VAL A 286 -18.99 31.54 3.89
CA VAL A 286 -19.53 32.53 2.94
C VAL A 286 -20.97 32.18 2.57
N GLY A 287 -21.86 33.16 2.69
CA GLY A 287 -23.29 33.04 2.40
C GLY A 287 -24.13 32.42 3.51
N ASP A 288 -23.56 32.11 4.68
CA ASP A 288 -24.32 31.69 5.85
C ASP A 288 -24.79 32.91 6.64
N VAL A 289 -25.96 32.83 7.28
CA VAL A 289 -26.46 33.86 8.21
C VAL A 289 -26.00 33.49 9.61
N VAL A 290 -25.21 34.37 10.23
CA VAL A 290 -24.66 34.20 11.58
C VAL A 290 -25.08 35.33 12.50
N ARG A 291 -25.23 35.03 13.79
CA ARG A 291 -25.46 36.06 14.81
C ARG A 291 -24.16 36.79 15.15
N VAL A 292 -24.20 38.11 15.13
CA VAL A 292 -23.06 38.99 15.44
C VAL A 292 -23.46 40.02 16.48
N MET A 293 -22.56 40.34 17.39
CA MET A 293 -22.76 41.34 18.45
C MET A 293 -21.95 42.59 18.14
N ASN A 294 -22.60 43.75 18.13
CA ASN A 294 -21.92 45.03 17.96
C ASN A 294 -21.06 45.33 19.21
N ALA A 295 -19.79 45.70 19.01
CA ALA A 295 -18.87 45.93 20.13
C ALA A 295 -19.19 47.20 20.94
N ALA A 296 -19.81 48.21 20.32
CA ALA A 296 -20.15 49.48 20.96
C ALA A 296 -21.52 49.45 21.64
N SER A 297 -22.53 48.83 21.00
CA SER A 297 -23.91 48.83 21.51
C SER A 297 -24.32 47.55 22.24
N LEU A 298 -23.49 46.50 22.18
CA LEU A 298 -23.78 45.16 22.73
C LEU A 298 -25.06 44.51 22.19
N LYS A 299 -25.66 45.06 21.11
CA LYS A 299 -26.82 44.48 20.45
C LYS A 299 -26.43 43.35 19.51
N THR A 300 -27.18 42.26 19.53
CA THR A 300 -27.03 41.11 18.64
C THR A 300 -27.92 41.28 17.40
N MET A 301 -27.38 40.98 16.22
CA MET A 301 -28.08 41.06 14.94
C MET A 301 -27.69 39.89 14.04
N GLU A 302 -28.53 39.56 13.06
CA GLU A 302 -28.25 38.54 12.04
C GLU A 302 -27.54 39.19 10.84
N ALA A 303 -26.45 38.58 10.41
CA ALA A 303 -25.67 39.07 9.29
C ALA A 303 -25.24 37.91 8.38
N LEU A 304 -25.28 38.14 7.08
CA LEU A 304 -24.79 37.25 6.04
C LEU A 304 -23.27 37.38 5.95
N VAL A 305 -22.53 36.28 6.04
CA VAL A 305 -21.08 36.31 5.87
C VAL A 305 -20.72 36.54 4.40
N THR A 306 -20.04 37.65 4.09
CA THR A 306 -19.64 38.02 2.72
C THR A 306 -18.19 37.65 2.43
N GLY A 307 -17.33 37.66 3.45
CA GLY A 307 -15.91 37.38 3.29
C GLY A 307 -15.18 37.19 4.63
N PRO A 308 -13.87 36.91 4.62
CA PRO A 308 -13.09 36.70 5.84
C PRO A 308 -13.14 37.94 6.75
N GLY A 309 -13.78 37.80 7.91
CA GLY A 309 -13.97 38.93 8.83
C GLY A 309 -14.97 39.98 8.37
N GLU A 310 -15.76 39.71 7.33
CA GLU A 310 -16.77 40.65 6.79
C GLU A 310 -18.16 40.02 6.79
N VAL A 311 -19.12 40.75 7.32
CA VAL A 311 -20.52 40.32 7.41
C VAL A 311 -21.44 41.48 7.03
N GLN A 312 -22.50 41.18 6.28
CA GLN A 312 -23.50 42.16 5.85
C GLN A 312 -24.81 41.93 6.59
N VAL A 313 -25.36 42.96 7.23
CA VAL A 313 -26.62 42.81 7.98
C VAL A 313 -27.75 42.48 7.01
N VAL A 314 -28.45 41.38 7.27
CA VAL A 314 -29.70 41.06 6.57
C VAL A 314 -30.76 41.88 7.28
N ALA A 315 -31.22 42.97 6.66
CA ALA A 315 -32.21 43.84 7.27
C ALA A 315 -33.48 43.03 7.59
N ALA A 316 -33.65 42.63 8.86
CA ALA A 316 -34.97 42.30 9.37
C ALA A 316 -35.81 43.56 9.16
N GLY A 317 -36.87 43.45 8.36
CA GLY A 317 -37.80 44.55 8.14
C GLY A 317 -38.14 45.20 9.48
N MET A 318 -37.75 46.47 9.62
CA MET A 318 -38.04 47.28 10.80
C MET A 318 -39.55 47.41 10.95
N ASN A 319 -40.16 46.51 11.72
CA ASN A 319 -41.28 46.86 12.57
C ASN A 319 -40.70 47.55 13.81
N LEU A 320 -40.36 48.84 13.67
CA LEU A 320 -40.38 49.74 14.82
C LEU A 320 -41.80 50.30 14.85
N ALA A 321 -42.60 49.69 15.72
CA ALA A 321 -43.91 50.18 16.10
C ALA A 321 -43.81 51.66 16.51
N ALA A 322 -44.81 52.41 16.07
CA ALA A 322 -45.12 53.72 16.61
C ALA A 322 -45.21 53.68 18.14
N ASN A 323 -44.52 54.62 18.78
CA ASN A 323 -45.09 55.54 19.78
C ASN A 323 -44.05 56.60 20.14
#